data_AF-A0A5A5TII8-F1
#
_entry.id   AF-A0A5A5TII8-F1
#
_cell.length_a   1.000
_cell.length_b   1.000
_cell.length_c   1.000
_cell.angle_alpha   90.00
_cell.angle_beta   90.00
_cell.angle_gamma   90.00
#
_symmetry.space_group_name_H-M   'P 1'
#
loop_
_entity.id
_entity.type
_entity.pdbx_description
1 polymer ?
#
loop_
_entity_poly.entity_id
_entity_poly.type
_entity_poly.pdbx_seq_one_letter_code
_entity_poly.pdbx_strand_id
1 'polypeptide(L)'
;MNVVSALNLLLTLAGIIGGIIAYRSGIARSANQIQERVINALEVEMNSMRCKLEDMKAENTRLCVLIDTICAALRKRGLAVSIDGDMVSISDGHGQSTTTRIQEELLR
;
A
#
# COMPACT_ATOMS: atom_id res chain seq x y z
N MET A 1 -33.05 -64.84 0.06
CA MET A 1 -31.95 -63.85 -0.03
C MET A 1 -31.46 -63.57 1.38
N ASN A 2 -30.16 -63.75 1.63
CA ASN A 2 -29.61 -63.74 3.00
C ASN A 2 -29.56 -62.32 3.55
N VAL A 3 -30.28 -62.05 4.64
CA VAL A 3 -30.41 -60.74 5.31
C VAL A 3 -29.03 -60.15 5.66
N VAL A 4 -28.07 -61.00 6.03
CA VAL A 4 -26.68 -60.62 6.32
C VAL A 4 -26.00 -59.99 5.09
N SER A 5 -26.27 -60.50 3.90
CA SER A 5 -25.68 -60.00 2.66
C SER A 5 -26.28 -58.65 2.25
N ALA A 6 -27.58 -58.44 2.52
CA ALA A 6 -28.25 -57.16 2.29
C ALA A 6 -27.75 -56.08 3.27
N LEU A 7 -27.51 -56.45 4.54
CA LEU A 7 -26.98 -55.53 5.55
C LEU A 7 -25.55 -55.08 5.22
N ASN A 8 -24.70 -56.00 4.76
CA ASN A 8 -23.31 -55.69 4.41
C ASN A 8 -23.23 -54.78 3.16
N LEU A 9 -24.10 -55.00 2.17
CA LEU A 9 -24.24 -54.13 1.00
C LEU A 9 -24.69 -52.71 1.40
N LEU A 10 -25.66 -52.60 2.32
CA LEU A 10 -26.15 -51.31 2.81
C LEU A 10 -25.05 -50.56 3.57
N LEU A 11 -24.28 -51.25 4.42
CA LEU A 11 -23.21 -50.65 5.22
C LEU A 11 -22.08 -50.12 4.34
N THR A 12 -21.70 -50.87 3.30
CA THR A 12 -20.66 -50.46 2.35
C THR A 12 -21.10 -49.27 1.50
N LEU A 13 -22.35 -49.26 1.02
CA LEU A 13 -22.93 -48.10 0.33
C LEU A 13 -22.98 -46.86 1.23
N ALA A 14 -23.44 -47.01 2.47
CA ALA A 14 -23.49 -45.92 3.44
C ALA A 14 -22.08 -45.39 3.79
N GLY A 15 -21.09 -46.27 3.91
CA GLY A 15 -19.70 -45.89 4.16
C GLY A 15 -19.07 -45.11 3.00
N ILE A 16 -19.34 -45.51 1.76
CA ILE A 16 -18.84 -44.81 0.57
C ILE A 16 -19.50 -43.44 0.46
N ILE A 17 -20.83 -43.35 0.59
CA ILE A 17 -21.57 -42.09 0.49
C ILE A 17 -21.21 -41.16 1.65
N GLY A 18 -21.16 -41.69 2.88
CA GLY A 18 -20.76 -40.95 4.08
C GLY A 18 -19.33 -40.45 4.00
N GLY A 19 -18.40 -41.28 3.49
CA GLY A 19 -17.00 -40.92 3.26
C GLY A 19 -16.86 -39.80 2.23
N ILE A 20 -17.59 -39.86 1.11
CA ILE A 20 -17.56 -38.80 0.08
C ILE A 20 -18.11 -37.48 0.61
N ILE A 21 -19.22 -37.52 1.35
CA ILE A 21 -19.83 -36.30 1.92
C ILE A 21 -18.90 -35.70 2.98
N ALA A 22 -18.33 -36.51 3.87
CA ALA A 22 -17.38 -36.06 4.89
C ALA A 22 -16.10 -35.47 4.27
N TYR A 23 -15.58 -36.08 3.21
CA TYR A 23 -14.42 -35.58 2.49
C TYR A 23 -14.71 -34.25 1.77
N ARG A 24 -15.86 -34.15 1.08
CA ARG A 24 -16.27 -32.91 0.41
C ARG A 24 -16.56 -31.78 1.39
N SER A 25 -17.20 -32.07 2.52
CA SER A 25 -17.50 -31.06 3.55
C SER A 25 -16.26 -30.64 4.34
N GLY A 26 -15.30 -31.53 4.56
CA GLY A 26 -13.97 -31.20 5.10
C GLY A 26 -13.19 -30.23 4.20
N ILE A 27 -13.14 -30.50 2.89
CA ILE A 27 -12.45 -29.65 1.91
C ILE A 27 -13.18 -28.30 1.71
N ALA A 28 -14.51 -28.30 1.67
CA ALA A 28 -15.30 -27.07 1.53
C ALA A 28 -15.07 -26.11 2.71
N ARG A 29 -14.90 -26.63 3.94
CA ARG A 29 -14.53 -25.80 5.10
C ARG A 29 -13.11 -25.24 5.00
N SER A 30 -12.15 -26.01 4.48
CA SER A 30 -10.77 -25.52 4.30
C SER A 30 -10.64 -24.42 3.24
N ALA A 31 -11.41 -24.50 2.14
CA ALA A 31 -11.37 -23.48 1.10
C ALA A 31 -11.90 -22.12 1.59
N ASN A 32 -12.97 -22.12 2.40
CA ASN A 32 -13.60 -20.90 2.87
C ASN A 32 -12.70 -20.12 3.86
N GLN A 33 -11.93 -20.81 4.71
CA GLN A 33 -11.00 -20.18 5.65
C GLN A 33 -9.74 -19.59 5.01
N ILE A 34 -9.31 -20.12 3.86
CA ILE A 34 -8.11 -19.63 3.16
C ILE A 34 -8.43 -18.33 2.41
N GLN A 35 -9.63 -18.22 1.82
CA GLN A 35 -10.03 -17.02 1.07
C GLN A 35 -10.17 -15.77 1.95
N GLU A 36 -10.75 -15.89 3.16
CA GLU A 36 -10.91 -14.74 4.06
C GLU A 36 -9.56 -14.14 4.51
N ARG A 37 -8.53 -14.97 4.72
CA ARG A 37 -7.23 -14.51 5.21
C ARG A 37 -6.44 -13.73 4.16
N VAL A 38 -6.55 -14.13 2.89
CA VAL A 38 -5.85 -13.45 1.80
C VAL A 38 -6.48 -12.10 1.47
N ILE A 39 -7.82 -12.04 1.45
CA ILE A 39 -8.55 -10.78 1.21
C ILE A 39 -8.23 -9.75 2.28
N ASN A 40 -8.25 -10.17 3.55
CA ASN A 40 -7.99 -9.25 4.66
C ASN A 40 -6.52 -8.77 4.69
N ALA A 41 -5.56 -9.64 4.33
CA ALA A 41 -4.15 -9.24 4.23
C ALA A 41 -3.92 -8.19 3.12
N LEU A 42 -4.55 -8.36 1.96
CA LEU A 42 -4.45 -7.42 0.84
C LEU A 42 -5.07 -6.05 1.18
N GLU A 43 -6.21 -6.06 1.87
CA GLU A 43 -6.92 -4.85 2.27
C GLU A 43 -6.13 -4.05 3.31
N VAL A 44 -5.48 -4.73 4.27
CA VAL A 44 -4.56 -4.11 5.23
C VAL A 44 -3.35 -3.50 4.54
N GLU A 45 -2.77 -4.19 3.56
CA GLU A 45 -1.60 -3.70 2.82
C GLU A 45 -1.96 -2.47 1.97
N MET A 46 -3.11 -2.49 1.30
CA MET A 46 -3.62 -1.36 0.52
C MET A 46 -3.90 -0.14 1.42
N ASN A 47 -4.49 -0.33 2.60
CA ASN A 47 -4.72 0.76 3.55
C ASN A 47 -3.41 1.32 4.11
N SER A 48 -2.43 0.46 4.41
CA SER A 48 -1.09 0.89 4.84
C SER A 48 -0.38 1.73 3.76
N MET A 49 -0.45 1.31 2.50
CA MET A 49 0.10 2.09 1.38
C MET A 49 -0.60 3.43 1.20
N ARG A 50 -1.93 3.48 1.35
CA ARG A 50 -2.72 4.71 1.28
C ARG A 50 -2.34 5.70 2.39
N CYS A 51 -2.22 5.24 3.63
CA CYS A 51 -1.77 6.10 4.73
C CYS A 51 -0.37 6.67 4.47
N LYS A 52 0.57 5.85 4.00
CA LYS A 52 1.91 6.34 3.64
C LYS A 52 1.88 7.40 2.53
N LEU A 53 1.01 7.23 1.53
CA LEU A 53 0.83 8.23 0.48
C LEU A 53 0.24 9.53 1.02
N GLU A 54 -0.73 9.45 1.92
CA GLU A 54 -1.30 10.64 2.57
C GLU A 54 -0.26 11.36 3.44
N ASP A 55 0.52 10.62 4.23
CA ASP A 55 1.61 11.18 5.04
C ASP A 55 2.67 11.86 4.16
N MET A 56 3.10 11.19 3.09
CA MET A 56 4.04 11.77 2.12
C MET A 56 3.48 13.02 1.44
N LYS A 57 2.18 13.02 1.11
CA LYS A 57 1.53 14.19 0.50
C LYS A 57 1.41 15.35 1.49
N ALA A 58 1.10 15.07 2.76
CA ALA A 58 1.05 16.06 3.82
C ALA A 58 2.43 16.69 4.05
N GLU A 59 3.48 15.86 4.11
CA GLU A 59 4.85 16.35 4.27
C GLU A 59 5.31 17.16 3.04
N ASN A 60 4.99 16.71 1.83
CA ASN A 60 5.30 17.47 0.62
C ASN A 60 4.60 18.85 0.62
N THR A 61 3.33 18.89 1.02
CA THR A 61 2.57 20.14 1.18
C THR A 61 3.22 21.06 2.20
N ARG A 62 3.65 20.51 3.34
CA ARG A 62 4.35 21.26 4.38
C ARG A 62 5.68 21.83 3.90
N LEU A 63 6.46 21.04 3.16
CA LEU A 63 7.73 21.47 2.56
C LEU A 63 7.51 22.61 1.54
N CYS A 64 6.48 22.51 0.69
CA CYS A 64 6.10 23.59 -0.22
C CYS A 64 5.80 24.89 0.54
N VAL A 65 4.99 24.82 1.61
CA VAL A 65 4.64 26.00 2.42
C VAL A 65 5.89 26.62 3.07
N LEU A 66 6.83 25.80 3.55
CA LEU A 66 8.11 26.29 4.09
C LEU A 66 8.94 26.99 3.03
N ILE A 67 9.09 26.40 1.85
CA ILE A 67 9.80 26.98 0.71
C ILE A 67 9.17 28.31 0.32
N ASP A 68 7.85 28.37 0.17
CA ASP A 68 7.13 29.60 -0.16
C ASP A 68 7.34 30.69 0.89
N THR A 69 7.36 30.31 2.16
CA THR A 69 7.63 31.25 3.26
C THR A 69 9.05 31.81 3.19
N ILE A 70 10.04 30.95 2.89
CA ILE A 70 11.44 31.37 2.72
C ILE A 70 11.57 32.28 1.49
N CYS A 71 11.00 31.90 0.35
CA CYS A 71 10.98 32.70 -0.86
C CYS A 71 10.32 34.07 -0.62
N ALA A 72 9.21 34.12 0.12
CA ALA A 72 8.55 35.37 0.48
C ALA A 72 9.42 36.25 1.40
N ALA A 73 10.11 35.65 2.37
CA ALA A 73 11.02 36.38 3.26
C ALA A 73 12.24 36.93 2.50
N LEU A 74 12.80 36.17 1.55
CA LEU A 74 13.91 36.58 0.70
C LEU A 74 13.49 37.69 -0.28
N ARG A 75 12.31 37.59 -0.89
CA ARG A 75 11.74 38.65 -1.74
C ARG A 75 11.58 39.96 -1.00
N LYS A 76 11.14 39.92 0.28
CA LYS A 76 11.08 41.13 1.13
C LYS A 76 12.44 41.78 1.37
N ARG A 77 13.54 41.04 1.25
CA ARG A 77 14.92 41.54 1.37
C ARG A 77 15.51 42.00 0.03
N GLY A 78 14.74 41.99 -1.06
CA GLY A 78 15.20 42.40 -2.39
C GLY A 78 15.85 41.28 -3.21
N LEU A 79 15.77 40.03 -2.73
CA LEU A 79 16.29 38.85 -3.42
C LEU A 79 15.14 38.11 -4.13
N ALA A 80 15.18 38.03 -5.45
CA ALA A 80 14.23 37.25 -6.22
C ALA A 80 14.71 35.80 -6.32
N VAL A 81 13.90 34.87 -5.84
CA VAL A 81 14.18 33.43 -5.90
C VAL A 81 13.24 32.76 -6.92
N SER A 82 13.82 32.00 -7.84
CA SER A 82 13.12 31.10 -8.78
C SER A 82 13.57 29.67 -8.52
N ILE A 83 12.63 28.73 -8.47
CA ILE A 83 12.89 27.30 -8.31
C ILE A 83 12.33 26.60 -9.53
N ASP A 84 13.22 26.13 -10.39
CA ASP A 84 12.91 25.47 -11.66
C ASP A 84 13.39 24.01 -11.58
N GLY A 85 12.50 23.12 -11.13
CA GLY A 85 12.82 21.72 -10.86
C GLY A 85 13.92 21.60 -9.80
N ASP A 86 15.07 21.06 -10.19
CA ASP A 86 16.24 20.88 -9.32
C ASP A 86 17.12 22.15 -9.21
N MET A 87 16.76 23.26 -9.86
CA MET A 87 17.61 24.44 -9.94
C MET A 87 17.00 25.60 -9.14
N VAL A 88 17.78 26.15 -8.22
CA VAL A 88 17.42 27.36 -7.47
C VAL A 88 18.25 28.53 -8.00
N SER A 89 17.59 29.56 -8.51
CA SER A 89 18.24 30.80 -8.94
C SER A 89 17.87 31.93 -7.99
N ILE A 90 18.87 32.61 -7.44
CA ILE A 90 18.73 33.76 -6.56
C ILE A 90 19.32 34.98 -7.28
N SER A 91 18.50 35.98 -7.56
CA SER A 91 18.91 37.24 -8.17
C SER A 91 18.70 38.41 -7.22
N ASP A 92 19.71 39.27 -7.11
CA ASP A 92 19.66 40.53 -6.37
C ASP A 92 19.30 41.67 -7.35
N GLY A 93 18.59 42.70 -6.87
CA GLY A 93 18.33 43.94 -7.61
C GLY A 93 19.58 44.66 -8.11
N HIS A 94 20.77 44.28 -7.64
CA HIS A 94 22.08 44.75 -8.13
C HIS A 94 22.60 43.99 -9.37
N GLY A 95 21.83 43.07 -9.94
CA GLY A 95 22.19 42.35 -11.17
C GLY A 95 23.09 41.12 -10.97
N GLN A 96 23.39 40.76 -9.72
CA GLN A 96 24.05 39.49 -9.42
C GLN A 96 23.02 38.36 -9.34
N SER A 97 23.24 37.29 -10.11
CA SER A 97 22.41 36.09 -10.10
C SER A 97 23.28 34.87 -9.79
N THR A 98 22.93 34.12 -8.77
CA THR A 98 23.57 32.86 -8.40
C THR A 98 22.58 31.73 -8.62
N THR A 99 22.96 30.74 -9.42
CA THR A 99 22.15 29.55 -9.65
C THR A 99 22.85 28.35 -9.06
N THR A 100 22.13 27.56 -8.27
CA THR A 100 22.64 26.37 -7.58
C THR A 100 21.68 25.22 -7.77
N ARG A 101 22.22 24.01 -7.95
CA ARG A 101 21.40 22.80 -8.06
C ARG A 101 21.10 22.26 -6.66
N ILE A 102 19.86 21.83 -6.44
CA ILE A 102 19.46 21.03 -5.29
C ILE A 102 20.20 19.69 -5.43
N GLN A 103 21.30 19.53 -4.69
CA GLN A 103 21.89 18.22 -4.48
C GLN A 103 21.14 17.58 -3.32
N GLU A 104 20.47 16.45 -3.58
CA GLU A 104 20.18 15.49 -2.52
C GLU A 104 21.54 15.02 -1.99
N GLU A 105 22.05 15.69 -0.96
CA GLU A 105 23.13 15.13 -0.17
C GLU A 105 22.61 13.80 0.36
N LEU A 106 23.14 12.73 -0.22
CA LEU A 106 23.02 11.35 0.21
C LEU A 106 22.87 11.28 1.74
N LEU A 107 21.64 11.11 2.23
CA LEU A 107 21.38 10.54 3.54
C LEU A 107 21.79 9.06 3.43
N ARG A 108 23.09 8.84 3.64
CA ARG A 108 23.69 7.53 3.89
C ARG A 108 23.42 7.09 5.32
#